data_AF-A0A2E7I416-F1
#
_entry.id   AF-A0A2E7I416-F1
#
_cell.length_a   1.000
_cell.length_b   1.000
_cell.length_c   1.000
_cell.angle_alpha   90.00
_cell.angle_beta   90.00
_cell.angle_gamma   90.00
#
_symmetry.space_group_name_H-M   'P 1'
#
loop_
_entity.id
_entity.type
_entity.pdbx_description
1 polymer ?
#
loop_
_entity_poly.entity_id
_entity_poly.type
_entity_poly.pdbx_seq_one_letter_code
_entity_poly.pdbx_strand_id
1 'polypeptide(L)'
;MRDRAEAAPHLVRDVFRPRCAGNEYIQILSGERAFSAYTKLLPWDHAAGSFLVREAGGYNALLDGSRYDLNQPKGDMLTACSRDVWEKIRDVLSKDDLV
;
A
#
# COMPACT_ATOMS: atom_id res chain seq x y z
N MET A 1 5.14 -6.46 7.84
CA MET A 1 5.25 -5.33 6.90
C MET A 1 6.13 -4.22 7.44
N ARG A 2 5.76 -3.56 8.55
CA ARG A 2 6.56 -2.45 9.13
C ARG A 2 8.04 -2.79 9.31
N ASP A 3 8.36 -3.87 10.02
CA ASP A 3 9.76 -4.20 10.34
C ASP A 3 10.60 -4.44 9.07
N ARG A 4 9.99 -4.97 8.01
CA ARG A 4 10.66 -5.16 6.71
C ARG A 4 10.88 -3.86 5.97
N ALA A 5 9.89 -2.97 5.99
CA ALA A 5 10.05 -1.63 5.44
C ALA A 5 11.17 -0.87 6.16
N GLU A 6 11.23 -0.96 7.50
CA GLU A 6 12.29 -0.35 8.31
C GLU A 6 13.68 -1.00 8.08
N ALA A 7 13.72 -2.28 7.68
CA ALA A 7 14.95 -2.98 7.31
C ALA A 7 15.50 -2.60 5.91
N ALA A 8 14.75 -1.80 5.12
CA ALA A 8 15.16 -1.35 3.79
C ALA A 8 15.35 0.19 3.70
N PRO A 9 16.22 0.80 4.53
CA PRO A 9 16.35 2.27 4.61
C PRO A 9 16.88 2.93 3.33
N HIS A 10 17.50 2.15 2.45
CA HIS A 10 17.97 2.61 1.13
C HIS A 10 16.81 2.88 0.16
N LEU A 11 15.61 2.36 0.46
CA LEU A 11 14.41 2.52 -0.37
C LEU A 11 13.25 3.17 0.39
N VAL A 12 13.11 2.87 1.68
CA VAL A 12 12.06 3.42 2.55
C VAL A 12 12.70 4.38 3.55
N ARG A 13 12.46 5.68 3.38
CA ARG A 13 13.03 6.70 4.27
C ARG A 13 12.43 6.65 5.69
N ASP A 14 11.10 6.62 5.78
CA ASP A 14 10.37 6.66 7.05
C ASP A 14 9.13 5.77 7.00
N VAL A 15 8.82 5.12 8.12
CA VAL A 15 7.55 4.40 8.35
C VAL A 15 6.85 5.01 9.56
N PHE A 16 5.55 5.27 9.46
CA PHE A 16 4.75 5.82 10.55
C PHE A 16 3.38 5.17 10.56
N ARG A 17 2.67 5.28 11.69
CA ARG A 17 1.26 4.84 11.80
C ARG A 17 0.35 6.07 11.78
N PRO A 18 -0.32 6.36 10.67
CA PRO A 18 -1.34 7.37 10.66
C PRO A 18 -2.57 6.87 11.40
N ARG A 19 -3.29 7.82 12.00
CA ARG A 19 -4.51 7.54 12.76
C ARG A 19 -5.74 7.37 11.85
N CYS A 20 -5.62 7.66 10.54
CA CYS A 20 -6.71 7.68 9.58
C CYS A 20 -6.24 7.22 8.19
N ALA A 21 -6.80 6.11 7.69
CA ALA A 21 -6.50 5.59 6.36
C ALA A 21 -6.90 6.56 5.25
N GLY A 22 -8.07 7.21 5.37
CA GLY A 22 -8.53 8.22 4.42
C GLY A 22 -7.50 9.34 4.17
N ASN A 23 -6.88 9.85 5.24
CA ASN A 23 -5.86 10.89 5.14
C ASN A 23 -4.58 10.42 4.43
N GLU A 24 -4.18 9.14 4.56
CA GLU A 24 -3.02 8.63 3.85
C GLU A 24 -3.21 8.63 2.34
N TYR A 25 -4.40 8.28 1.87
CA TYR A 25 -4.68 8.33 0.44
C TYR A 25 -4.54 9.76 -0.10
N ILE A 26 -4.96 10.76 0.68
CA ILE A 26 -4.72 12.16 0.34
C ILE A 26 -3.22 12.48 0.28
N GLN A 27 -2.42 11.97 1.22
CA GLN A 27 -0.97 12.17 1.21
C GLN A 27 -0.28 11.48 0.02
N ILE A 28 -0.81 10.35 -0.45
CA ILE A 28 -0.32 9.72 -1.70
C ILE A 28 -0.68 10.58 -2.90
N LEU A 29 -1.93 11.05 -2.98
CA LEU A 29 -2.43 11.90 -4.05
C LEU A 29 -1.73 13.27 -4.11
N SER A 30 -1.32 13.82 -2.96
CA SER A 30 -0.57 15.08 -2.88
C SER A 30 0.93 14.93 -3.12
N GLY A 31 1.44 13.69 -3.21
CA GLY A 31 2.87 13.40 -3.39
C GLY A 31 3.70 13.47 -2.10
N GLU A 32 3.07 13.68 -0.94
CA GLU A 32 3.75 13.65 0.37
C GLU A 32 4.22 12.25 0.75
N ARG A 33 3.51 11.22 0.30
CA ARG A 33 3.81 9.80 0.55
C ARG A 33 3.82 9.00 -0.74
N ALA A 34 4.72 8.03 -0.82
CA ALA A 34 4.85 7.19 -2.00
C ALA A 34 3.94 5.95 -1.96
N PHE A 35 3.59 5.46 -0.76
CA PHE A 35 2.78 4.25 -0.59
C PHE A 35 2.09 4.18 0.77
N SER A 36 1.12 3.27 0.90
CA SER A 36 0.52 2.81 2.15
C SER A 36 0.30 1.29 2.10
N ALA A 37 0.41 0.62 3.25
CA ALA A 37 0.29 -0.84 3.35
C ALA A 37 -0.60 -1.24 4.54
N TYR A 38 -1.55 -2.15 4.30
CA TYR A 38 -2.59 -2.52 5.25
C TYR A 38 -2.87 -4.02 5.25
N THR A 39 -3.22 -4.55 6.42
CA THR A 39 -3.70 -5.94 6.58
C THR A 39 -5.15 -6.03 7.08
N LYS A 40 -5.65 -4.94 7.68
CA LYS A 40 -7.05 -4.79 8.05
C LYS A 40 -7.73 -3.95 6.97
N LEU A 41 -8.50 -4.59 6.10
CA LEU A 41 -8.95 -4.00 4.84
C LEU A 41 -10.43 -3.61 4.83
N LEU A 42 -10.95 -3.03 5.90
CA LEU A 42 -12.36 -2.67 5.98
C LEU A 42 -12.78 -1.76 4.79
N PRO A 43 -13.84 -2.10 4.04
CA PRO A 43 -14.19 -1.37 2.81
C PRO A 43 -14.38 0.13 3.01
N TRP A 44 -14.95 0.56 4.14
CA TRP A 44 -15.16 1.97 4.44
C TRP A 44 -13.86 2.76 4.63
N ASP A 45 -12.75 2.11 4.98
CA ASP A 45 -11.45 2.75 5.15
C ASP A 45 -10.67 2.86 3.82
N HIS A 46 -10.92 1.95 2.87
CA HIS A 46 -10.03 1.73 1.72
C HIS A 46 -10.67 1.87 0.34
N ALA A 47 -11.99 1.65 0.20
CA ALA A 47 -12.63 1.62 -1.11
C ALA A 47 -12.48 2.96 -1.85
N ALA A 48 -12.81 4.06 -1.20
CA ALA A 48 -12.72 5.39 -1.80
C ALA A 48 -11.27 5.78 -2.12
N GLY A 49 -10.35 5.60 -1.16
CA GLY A 49 -8.95 5.97 -1.32
C GLY A 49 -8.23 5.17 -2.40
N SER A 50 -8.42 3.85 -2.42
CA SER A 50 -7.85 2.97 -3.46
C SER A 50 -8.42 3.24 -4.86
N PHE A 51 -9.69 3.67 -4.96
CA PHE A 51 -10.26 4.13 -6.21
C PHE A 51 -9.58 5.42 -6.68
N LEU A 52 -9.54 6.45 -5.84
CA LEU A 52 -8.95 7.75 -6.20
C LEU A 52 -7.48 7.64 -6.61
N VAL A 53 -6.66 6.86 -5.87
CA VAL A 53 -5.25 6.68 -6.23
C VAL A 53 -5.09 6.01 -7.59
N ARG A 54 -5.93 5.03 -7.94
CA ARG A 54 -5.88 4.38 -9.25
C ARG A 54 -6.26 5.33 -10.38
N GLU A 55 -7.29 6.15 -10.19
CA GLU A 55 -7.69 7.16 -11.19
C GLU A 55 -6.61 8.23 -11.39
N ALA A 56 -5.80 8.52 -10.36
CA ALA A 56 -4.66 9.41 -10.45
C ALA A 56 -3.40 8.79 -11.07
N GLY A 57 -3.47 7.55 -11.58
CA GLY A 57 -2.34 6.83 -12.19
C GLY A 57 -1.48 6.03 -11.20
N GLY A 58 -1.87 5.98 -9.93
CA GLY A 58 -1.27 5.10 -8.94
C GLY A 58 -1.70 3.65 -9.08
N TYR A 59 -1.20 2.78 -8.19
CA TYR A 59 -1.44 1.35 -8.24
C TYR A 59 -1.90 0.80 -6.89
N ASN A 60 -2.89 -0.09 -6.90
CA ASN A 60 -3.44 -0.75 -5.72
C ASN A 60 -3.69 -2.23 -6.02
N ALA A 61 -3.11 -3.10 -5.19
CA ALA A 61 -3.29 -4.55 -5.24
C ALA A 61 -2.87 -5.20 -3.91
N LEU A 62 -3.21 -6.46 -3.73
CA LEU A 62 -2.64 -7.31 -2.68
C LEU A 62 -1.20 -7.69 -3.03
N LEU A 63 -0.36 -8.01 -2.04
CA LEU A 63 1.05 -8.37 -2.26
C LEU A 63 1.23 -9.62 -3.15
N ASP A 64 0.23 -10.50 -3.22
CA ASP A 64 0.20 -11.63 -4.16
C ASP A 64 -0.13 -11.22 -5.61
N GLY A 65 -0.39 -9.93 -5.85
CA GLY A 65 -0.73 -9.35 -7.15
C GLY A 65 -2.22 -9.35 -7.47
N SER A 66 -3.07 -9.99 -6.66
CA SER A 66 -4.51 -9.99 -6.87
C SER A 66 -5.13 -8.63 -6.54
N ARG A 67 -6.30 -8.35 -7.13
CA ARG A 67 -7.04 -7.10 -6.87
C ARG A 67 -7.67 -7.16 -5.47
N TYR A 68 -7.71 -6.01 -4.81
CA TYR A 68 -8.49 -5.85 -3.59
C TYR A 68 -10.00 -6.02 -3.89
N ASP A 69 -10.61 -7.06 -3.31
CA ASP A 69 -12.04 -7.37 -3.43
C ASP A 69 -12.81 -6.78 -2.24
N LEU A 70 -13.76 -5.89 -2.53
CA LEU A 70 -14.61 -5.25 -1.51
C LEU A 70 -15.54 -6.24 -0.81
N ASN A 71 -15.92 -7.34 -1.47
CA ASN A 71 -16.76 -8.38 -0.89
C ASN A 71 -15.94 -9.37 -0.02
N GLN A 72 -14.62 -9.41 -0.23
CA GLN A 72 -13.69 -10.23 0.53
C GLN A 72 -12.49 -9.39 1.00
N PRO A 73 -12.71 -8.47 1.95
CA PRO A 73 -11.69 -7.52 2.39
C PRO A 73 -10.61 -8.17 3.28
N LYS A 74 -9.78 -9.04 2.68
CA LYS A 74 -8.72 -9.80 3.36
C LYS A 74 -7.42 -9.79 2.58
N GLY A 75 -6.33 -10.05 3.28
CA GLY A 75 -4.99 -10.13 2.72
C GLY A 75 -4.14 -8.90 3.03
N ASP A 76 -3.05 -8.78 2.29
CA ASP A 76 -1.97 -7.84 2.52
C ASP A 76 -2.00 -6.80 1.38
N MET A 77 -2.62 -5.65 1.57
CA MET A 77 -2.81 -4.64 0.53
C MET A 77 -1.67 -3.62 0.51
N LEU A 78 -1.22 -3.27 -0.70
CA LEU A 78 -0.28 -2.19 -0.95
C LEU A 78 -0.91 -1.22 -1.98
N THR A 79 -0.92 0.06 -1.62
CA THR A 79 -1.26 1.17 -2.52
C THR A 79 -0.01 2.02 -2.72
N ALA A 80 0.30 2.40 -3.95
CA ALA A 80 1.46 3.24 -4.27
C ALA A 80 1.13 4.29 -5.33
N CYS A 81 1.93 5.36 -5.38
CA CYS A 81 1.78 6.45 -6.35
C CYS A 81 2.08 6.04 -7.81
N SER A 82 2.70 4.88 -8.04
CA SER A 82 2.88 4.30 -9.37
C SER A 82 3.09 2.78 -9.28
N ARG A 83 3.01 2.09 -10.41
CA ARG A 83 3.29 0.65 -10.50
C ARG A 83 4.74 0.31 -10.16
N ASP A 84 5.70 1.11 -10.63
CA ASP A 84 7.12 0.88 -10.36
C ASP A 84 7.45 0.99 -8.87
N VAL A 85 6.85 1.97 -8.18
CA VAL A 85 6.98 2.08 -6.71
C VAL A 85 6.31 0.89 -6.04
N TRP A 86 5.14 0.49 -6.51
CA TRP A 86 4.43 -0.67 -5.98
C TRP A 86 5.28 -1.95 -6.05
N GLU A 87 5.91 -2.24 -7.18
CA GLU A 87 6.74 -3.44 -7.37
C GLU A 87 7.95 -3.43 -6.43
N LYS A 88 8.69 -2.31 -6.38
CA LYS A 88 9.85 -2.16 -5.48
C LYS A 88 9.48 -2.34 -4.01
N ILE A 89 8.36 -1.75 -3.59
CA ILE A 89 7.90 -1.83 -2.20
C ILE A 89 7.32 -3.21 -1.90
N ARG A 90 6.60 -3.85 -2.84
CA ARG A 90 6.11 -5.22 -2.67
C ARG A 90 7.28 -6.15 -2.38
N ASP A 91 8.37 -6.06 -3.14
CA ASP A 91 9.52 -6.94 -2.96
C ASP A 91 10.16 -6.76 -1.57
N VAL A 92 10.16 -5.55 -1.01
CA VAL A 92 10.56 -5.30 0.39
C VAL A 92 9.56 -5.88 1.41
N LEU A 93 8.25 -5.77 1.13
CA LEU A 93 7.22 -6.12 2.10
C LEU A 93 6.86 -7.61 2.12
N SER A 94 7.04 -8.31 1.01
CA SER A 94 6.79 -9.74 0.86
C SER A 94 7.53 -10.55 1.92
N LYS A 95 6.98 -11.71 2.30
CA LYS A 95 7.78 -12.68 3.06
C LYS A 95 8.76 -13.29 2.05
N ASP A 96 10.05 -13.37 2.37
CA ASP A 96 10.94 -14.29 1.66
C ASP A 96 10.36 -15.69 1.84
N ASP A 97 9.62 -16.15 0.84
CA ASP A 97 9.23 -17.54 0.60
C ASP A 97 8.99 -17.67 -0.91
N LEU A 98 10.05 -17.43 -1.68
CA LEU A 98 10.25 -18.09 -2.97
C LEU A 98 11.20 -19.27 -2.75
N VAL A 99 10.66 -20.33 -2.13
CA VAL A 99 11.07 -21.73 -2.37
C VAL A 99 9.82 -22.60 -2.35
#